data_AF-A0A6A1R4G7-F1
#
_entry.id   AF-A0A6A1R4G7-F1
#
_cell.length_a   1.000
_cell.length_b   1.000
_cell.length_c   1.000
_cell.angle_alpha   90.00
_cell.angle_beta   90.00
_cell.angle_gamma   90.00
#
_symmetry.space_group_name_H-M   'P 1'
#
loop_
_entity.id
_entity.type
_entity.pdbx_description
1 polymer ?
#
loop_
_entity_poly.entity_id
_entity_poly.type
_entity_poly.pdbx_seq_one_letter_code
_entity_poly.pdbx_strand_id
1 'polypeptide(L)' 'MVHLERSVATLRIMGDELVPEEISRLLSAMPTSAHVKGPQIPSIPSGRIGTKKSGMWRLRACLRSCLPRQPGV' A
#
# COMPACT_ATOMS: atom_id res chain seq x y z
N MET A 1 25.06 -20.65 -6.24
CA MET A 1 25.12 -19.40 -5.43
C MET A 1 24.16 -18.41 -6.09
N VAL A 2 23.05 -18.06 -5.45
CA VAL A 2 22.07 -17.12 -6.04
C VAL A 2 22.50 -15.70 -5.65
N HIS A 3 22.93 -14.93 -6.65
CA HIS A 3 23.21 -13.51 -6.48
C HIS A 3 21.86 -12.79 -6.30
N LEU A 4 21.55 -12.34 -5.08
CA LEU A 4 20.35 -11.55 -4.85
C LEU A 4 20.61 -10.12 -5.36
N GLU A 5 20.51 -9.94 -6.68
CA GLU A 5 20.73 -8.67 -7.38
C GLU A 5 19.84 -7.50 -6.88
N ARG A 6 18.79 -7.81 -6.11
CA ARG A 6 17.68 -6.88 -5.83
C ARG A 6 17.08 -7.13 -4.45
N SER A 7 16.96 -6.06 -3.66
CA SER A 7 16.19 -6.05 -2.42
C SER A 7 14.78 -5.51 -2.71
N VAL A 8 13.76 -6.35 -2.53
CA VAL A 8 12.35 -5.93 -2.59
C VAL A 8 11.87 -5.74 -1.16
N ALA A 9 11.64 -4.49 -0.75
CA ALA A 9 11.06 -4.16 0.55
C ALA A 9 9.57 -3.81 0.38
N THR A 10 8.74 -4.31 1.29
CA THR A 10 7.33 -3.92 1.40
C THR A 10 7.07 -3.50 2.82
N LEU A 11 6.63 -2.25 3.01
CA LEU A 11 6.11 -1.78 4.29
C LEU A 11 4.62 -2.10 4.34
N ARG A 12 4.20 -2.83 5.39
CA ARG A 12 2.79 -3.17 5.62
C ARG A 12 2.41 -2.79 7.04
N ILE A 13 1.38 -1.95 7.14
CA ILE A 13 0.74 -1.54 8.38
C ILE A 13 -0.68 -2.09 8.35
N MET A 14 -1.12 -2.73 9.44
CA MET A 14 -2.45 -3.31 9.58
C MET A 14 -3.04 -2.88 10.91
N GLY A 15 -4.35 -2.65 10.94
CA GLY A 15 -5.06 -2.28 12.15
C GLY A 15 -6.56 -2.17 11.88
N ASP A 16 -7.37 -2.42 12.91
CA ASP A 16 -8.83 -2.33 12.78
C ASP A 16 -9.32 -0.89 12.59
N GLU A 17 -8.66 0.06 13.26
CA GLU A 17 -8.91 1.51 13.16
C GLU A 17 -7.89 2.20 12.24
N LEU A 18 -7.25 1.45 11.35
CA LEU A 18 -6.28 2.01 10.43
C LEU A 18 -6.97 2.96 9.45
N VAL A 19 -6.55 4.22 9.46
CA VAL A 19 -6.95 5.26 8.51
C VAL A 19 -5.82 5.46 7.49
N PRO A 20 -5.98 5.01 6.23
CA PRO A 20 -4.94 5.09 5.20
C PRO A 20 -4.38 6.50 4.99
N GLU A 21 -5.24 7.50 5.03
CA GLU A 21 -4.93 8.91 4.81
C GLU A 21 -4.00 9.44 5.92
N GLU A 22 -4.26 9.05 7.16
CA GLU A 22 -3.44 9.42 8.32
C GLU A 22 -2.05 8.78 8.24
N ILE A 23 -1.99 7.48 7.88
CA ILE A 23 -0.72 6.78 7.68
C ILE A 23 0.08 7.42 6.54
N SER A 24 -0.59 7.78 5.45
CA SER A 24 0.04 8.49 4.33
C SER A 24 0.60 9.85 4.73
N ARG A 25 -0.13 10.59 5.56
CA ARG A 25 0.32 11.88 6.10
C ARG A 25 1.55 11.71 7.00
N LEU A 26 1.50 10.76 7.93
CA LEU A 26 2.60 10.48 8.87
C LEU A 26 3.87 10.02 8.16
N LEU A 27 3.73 9.17 7.14
CA LEU A 27 4.87 8.66 6.37
C LEU A 27 5.27 9.58 5.21
N SER A 28 4.52 10.65 4.95
CA SER A 28 4.66 11.51 3.77
C SER A 28 4.78 10.72 2.46
N ALA A 29 4.04 9.62 2.37
CA ALA A 29 4.14 8.65 1.28
C ALA A 29 2.77 8.13 0.84
N MET A 30 2.61 7.92 -0.47
CA MET A 30 1.39 7.32 -1.02
C MET A 30 1.51 5.79 -1.04
N PRO A 31 0.53 5.05 -0.47
CA PRO A 31 0.53 3.60 -0.50
C PRO A 31 0.39 3.10 -1.93
N THR A 32 0.97 1.94 -2.19
CA THR A 32 0.65 1.17 -3.41
C THR A 32 -0.75 0.56 -3.31
N SER A 33 -1.18 0.21 -2.10
CA SER A 33 -2.54 -0.27 -1.84
C SER A 33 -2.90 0.01 -0.39
N ALA A 34 -4.06 0.60 -0.17
CA ALA A 34 -4.61 0.73 1.17
C ALA A 34 -6.12 0.49 1.17
N HIS A 35 -6.64 0.03 2.30
CA HIS A 35 -8.06 -0.08 2.55
C HIS A 35 -8.37 0.07 4.03
N VAL A 36 -9.52 0.65 4.31
CA VAL A 36 -10.11 0.66 5.64
C VAL A 36 -10.82 -0.67 5.93
N LYS A 37 -11.04 -0.92 7.22
CA LYS A 37 -11.95 -1.98 7.67
C LYS A 37 -13.36 -1.66 7.21
N GLY A 38 -14.11 -2.70 6.81
CA GLY A 38 -15.52 -2.56 6.47
C GLY A 38 -15.86 -3.09 5.07
N PRO A 39 -17.10 -2.81 4.62
CA PRO A 39 -17.58 -3.26 3.32
C PRO A 39 -16.82 -2.52 2.21
N GLN A 40 -16.15 -3.27 1.33
CA GLN A 40 -15.59 -2.70 0.12
C GLN A 40 -16.61 -2.73 -1.01
N ILE A 41 -16.52 -1.71 -1.88
CA ILE A 41 -17.29 -1.64 -3.11
C ILE A 41 -16.94 -2.89 -3.95
N PRO A 42 -17.94 -3.65 -4.41
CA PRO A 42 -17.69 -4.88 -5.16
C PRO A 42 -16.96 -4.55 -6.47
N SER A 43 -15.86 -5.26 -6.71
CA SER A 43 -15.19 -5.22 -8.01
C SER A 43 -16.05 -5.97 -9.03
N ILE A 44 -16.63 -5.25 -9.99
CA ILE A 44 -17.36 -5.81 -11.14
C ILE A 44 -16.33 -6.61 -11.96
N PRO A 45 -16.54 -7.91 -12.28
CA PRO A 45 -17.82 -8.59 -12.52
C PRO A 45 -18.24 -9.58 -11.43
N SER A 46 -17.49 -9.71 -10.33
CA SER A 46 -17.72 -10.78 -9.34
C SER A 46 -18.89 -10.48 -8.40
N GLY A 47 -19.34 -9.22 -8.29
CA GLY A 47 -20.51 -8.81 -7.48
C GLY A 47 -20.40 -9.06 -5.98
N ARG A 48 -19.32 -9.72 -5.52
CA ARG A 48 -19.10 -10.06 -4.12
C ARG A 48 -18.55 -8.85 -3.38
N ILE A 49 -19.36 -8.33 -2.46
CA ILE A 49 -18.95 -7.36 -1.45
C ILE A 49 -18.01 -8.10 -0.49
N GLY A 50 -16.71 -7.89 -0.66
CA GLY A 50 -15.71 -8.40 0.26
C GLY A 50 -15.60 -7.48 1.48
N THR A 51 -16.16 -7.88 2.61
CA THR A 51 -15.89 -7.19 3.87
C THR A 51 -14.46 -7.46 4.31
N LYS A 52 -13.62 -6.41 4.38
CA LYS A 52 -12.29 -6.54 4.96
C LYS A 52 -12.42 -6.53 6.48
N LYS A 53 -11.88 -7.57 7.10
CA LYS A 53 -11.90 -7.75 8.56
C LYS A 53 -11.12 -6.66 9.31
N SER A 54 -10.10 -6.10 8.68
CA SER A 54 -9.25 -5.03 9.23
C SER A 54 -8.76 -4.11 8.12
N GLY A 55 -8.33 -2.90 8.49
CA GLY A 55 -7.66 -1.99 7.58
C GLY A 55 -6.21 -2.42 7.31
N MET A 56 -5.73 -2.11 6.12
CA MET A 56 -4.36 -2.36 5.69
C MET A 56 -3.85 -1.20 4.87
N TRP A 57 -2.61 -0.81 5.12
CA TRP A 57 -1.85 0.13 4.32
C TRP A 57 -0.55 -0.54 3.89
N ARG A 58 -0.26 -0.50 2.58
CA ARG A 58 0.90 -1.16 2.00
C ARG A 58 1.62 -0.26 1.02
N LEU A 59 2.92 -0.15 1.20
CA LEU A 59 3.84 0.48 0.26
C LEU A 59 4.85 -0.55 -0.23
N ARG A 60 4.83 -0.83 -1.52
CA ARG A 60 5.87 -1.62 -2.18
C ARG A 60 6.93 -0.66 -2.69
N ALA A 61 8.19 -0.89 -2.32
CA ALA A 61 9.29 -0.20 -2.95
C ALA A 61 9.36 -0.66 -4.42
N CYS A 62 9.11 0.25 -5.36
CA CYS A 62 9.42 0.03 -6.76
C CYS A 62 10.90 0.38 -6.99
N LEU A 63 11.48 -0.16 -8.06
CA LEU A 63 12.90 0.03 -8.34
C LEU A 63 13.24 1.53 -8.42
N ARG A 64 14.43 1.90 -7.94
CA ARG A 64 14.96 3.29 -8.02
C ARG A 64 15.01 3.82 -9.47
N SER A 65 14.91 2.95 -10.48
CA SER A 65 14.86 3.31 -11.91
C SER A 65 13.49 3.83 -12.38
N CYS A 66 12.43 3.69 -11.58
CA CYS A 66 11.07 4.15 -11.93
C CYS A 66 10.64 5.41 -11.18
N LEU A 67 11.48 5.97 -10.30
CA LEU A 67 11.19 7.24 -9.66
C LEU A 67 11.39 8.38 -10.69
N PRO A 68 10.36 9.20 -11.01
CA PRO A 68 10.66 10.52 -11.54
C PRO A 68 11.54 11.21 -10.48
N ARG A 69 12.66 11.79 -10.93
CA ARG A 69 13.49 12.66 -10.09
C ARG A 69 12.57 13.63 -9.37
N GLN A 70 12.46 13.53 -8.05
CA GLN A 70 11.92 14.61 -7.24
C GLN A 70 12.85 15.80 -7.47
N PRO A 71 12.38 16.95 -7.99
CA PRO A 71 13.21 18.12 -8.12
C PRO A 71 13.61 18.55 -6.71
N GLY A 72 14.92 18.53 -6.45
CA GLY A 72 15.49 18.98 -5.20
C GLY A 72 15.18 20.46 -4.97
N VAL A 73 14.94 20.79 -3.70
CA VAL A 73 14.96 22.15 -3.17
C VAL A 73 16.40 22.62 -3.08
#